data_AF-A0A1I0A576-F1
#
_entry.id   AF-A0A1I0A576-F1
#
_cell.length_a   1.000
_cell.length_b   1.000
_cell.length_c   1.000
_cell.angle_alpha   90.00
_cell.angle_beta   90.00
_cell.angle_gamma   90.00
#
_symmetry.space_group_name_H-M   'P 1'
#
loop_
_entity.id
_entity.type
_entity.pdbx_description
1 polymer ?
#
loop_
_entity_poly.entity_id
_entity_poly.type
_entity_poly.pdbx_seq_one_letter_code
_entity_poly.pdbx_strand_id
1 'polypeptide(L)'
;MLFSILQLIGGIILSVGWVPQIVQIIKTKSVKDLNLKSYLSMLLGIGLMEIYAVHLVMTGNGMAFLITNSLSLLVVSLVVGLILGYGKARKPTKEESP
;
A
#
# COMPACT_ATOMS: atom_id res chain seq x y z
N MET A 1 -0.11 25.63 -7.95
CA MET A 1 -1.44 25.38 -7.36
C MET A 1 -2.22 24.28 -8.08
N LEU A 2 -2.48 24.38 -9.39
CA LEU A 2 -3.22 23.35 -10.15
C LEU A 2 -2.63 21.93 -10.01
N PHE A 3 -1.32 21.75 -10.27
CA PHE A 3 -0.69 20.44 -10.15
C PHE A 3 -0.75 19.85 -8.74
N SER A 4 -0.68 20.69 -7.71
CA SER A 4 -0.82 20.26 -6.31
C SER A 4 -2.23 19.76 -6.03
N ILE A 5 -3.26 20.41 -6.59
CA ILE A 5 -4.66 19.97 -6.46
C ILE A 5 -4.86 18.64 -7.18
N LEU A 6 -4.35 18.50 -8.42
CA LEU A 6 -4.39 17.24 -9.17
C LEU A 6 -3.69 16.12 -8.39
N GLN A 7 -2.52 16.40 -7.81
CA GLN A 7 -1.79 15.45 -6.98
C GLN A 7 -2.62 15.00 -5.77
N LEU A 8 -3.21 15.94 -5.03
CA LEU A 8 -4.04 15.65 -3.86
C LEU A 8 -5.27 14.82 -4.23
N ILE A 9 -6.01 15.21 -5.27
CA ILE A 9 -7.19 14.49 -5.74
C ILE A 9 -6.81 13.07 -6.20
N GLY A 10 -5.76 12.96 -7.03
CA GLY A 10 -5.27 11.67 -7.50
C GLY A 10 -4.85 10.76 -6.35
N GLY A 11 -4.11 11.29 -5.38
CA GLY A 11 -3.70 10.56 -4.17
C GLY A 11 -4.88 10.08 -3.33
N ILE A 12 -5.91 10.90 -3.15
CA ILE A 12 -7.13 10.51 -2.44
C ILE A 12 -7.86 9.40 -3.20
N ILE A 13 -8.04 9.53 -4.51
CA ILE A 13 -8.70 8.52 -5.34
C ILE A 13 -7.97 7.17 -5.23
N LEU A 14 -6.64 7.18 -5.38
CA LEU A 14 -5.83 5.97 -5.24
C LEU A 14 -5.97 5.34 -3.85
N SER A 15 -5.98 6.15 -2.81
CA SER A 15 -6.10 5.68 -1.42
C SER A 15 -7.48 5.09 -1.13
N VAL A 16 -8.55 5.73 -1.58
CA VAL A 16 -9.93 5.22 -1.45
C VAL A 16 -10.13 3.95 -2.28
N GLY A 17 -9.46 3.83 -3.42
CA GLY A 17 -9.47 2.63 -4.26
C GLY A 17 -9.03 1.34 -3.54
N TRP A 18 -8.26 1.45 -2.46
CA TRP A 18 -7.85 0.31 -1.64
C TRP A 18 -8.92 -0.17 -0.64
N VAL A 19 -9.92 0.66 -0.33
CA VAL A 19 -10.93 0.36 0.70
C VAL A 19 -11.65 -0.98 0.45
N PRO A 20 -12.14 -1.29 -0.77
CA PRO A 20 -12.78 -2.57 -1.04
C PRO A 20 -11.87 -3.77 -0.75
N GLN A 21 -10.59 -3.70 -1.12
CA GLN A 21 -9.61 -4.76 -0.90
C GLN A 21 -9.33 -4.96 0.59
N ILE A 22 -9.15 -3.88 1.35
CA ILE A 22 -8.94 -3.92 2.81
C ILE A 22 -10.17 -4.55 3.49
N VAL A 23 -11.37 -4.08 3.14
CA VAL A 23 -12.63 -4.59 3.69
C VAL A 23 -12.80 -6.08 3.37
N GLN A 24 -12.48 -6.50 2.14
CA GLN A 24 -12.55 -7.90 1.74
C GLN A 24 -11.60 -8.77 2.55
N ILE A 25 -10.34 -8.35 2.76
CA ILE A 25 -9.36 -9.11 3.55
C ILE A 25 -9.86 -9.25 4.99
N ILE A 26 -10.33 -8.17 5.61
CA ILE A 26 -10.81 -8.19 7.01
C ILE A 26 -12.07 -9.05 7.16
N LYS A 27 -13.05 -8.91 6.25
CA LYS A 27 -14.31 -9.65 6.32
C LYS A 27 -14.13 -11.15 6.06
N THR A 28 -13.34 -11.49 5.03
CA THR A 28 -13.16 -12.89 4.63
C THR A 28 -12.05 -13.60 5.40
N LYS A 29 -11.13 -12.84 6.03
CA LYS A 29 -9.91 -13.33 6.67
C LYS A 29 -9.05 -14.19 5.73
N SER A 30 -9.24 -14.04 4.42
CA SER A 30 -8.59 -14.83 3.37
C SER A 30 -7.74 -13.94 2.48
N VAL A 31 -6.54 -14.42 2.20
CA VAL A 31 -5.54 -13.76 1.32
C VAL A 31 -4.99 -14.73 0.27
N LYS A 32 -5.73 -15.81 -0.01
CA LYS A 32 -5.32 -16.90 -0.91
C LYS A 32 -4.95 -16.40 -2.31
N ASP A 33 -5.70 -15.43 -2.81
CA ASP A 33 -5.57 -14.93 -4.19
C ASP A 33 -4.63 -13.72 -4.28
N LEU A 34 -4.01 -13.31 -3.16
CA LEU A 34 -3.12 -12.16 -3.11
C LEU A 34 -1.65 -12.58 -3.16
N ASN A 35 -0.91 -12.02 -4.11
CA ASN A 35 0.53 -12.27 -4.23
C ASN A 35 1.32 -11.29 -3.34
N LEU A 36 1.77 -11.76 -2.17
CA LEU A 36 2.56 -10.97 -1.23
C LEU A 36 3.79 -10.30 -1.87
N LYS A 37 4.48 -10.95 -2.82
CA LYS A 37 5.66 -10.36 -3.46
C LYS A 37 5.31 -9.09 -4.22
N SER A 38 4.17 -9.05 -4.92
CA SER A 38 3.70 -7.86 -5.61
C SER A 38 3.46 -6.70 -4.65
N TYR A 39 2.81 -6.97 -3.51
CA TYR A 39 2.56 -5.97 -2.48
C TYR A 39 3.84 -5.47 -1.80
N LEU A 40 4.82 -6.34 -1.59
CA LEU A 40 6.14 -5.96 -1.08
C LEU A 40 6.92 -5.09 -2.09
N SER A 41 6.84 -5.41 -3.38
CA SER A 41 7.41 -4.56 -4.44
C SER A 41 6.75 -3.19 -4.49
N MET A 42 5.42 -3.11 -4.32
CA MET A 42 4.70 -1.84 -4.22
C MET A 42 5.11 -1.05 -2.98
N LEU A 43 5.21 -1.71 -1.82
CA LEU A 43 5.69 -1.08 -0.58
C LEU A 43 7.10 -0.51 -0.76
N LEU A 44 8.02 -1.27 -1.37
CA LEU A 44 9.36 -0.80 -1.68
C LEU A 44 9.33 0.41 -2.62
N GLY A 45 8.60 0.32 -3.73
CA GLY A 45 8.50 1.41 -4.70
C GLY A 45 7.94 2.70 -4.09
N ILE A 46 6.83 2.61 -3.35
CA ILE A 46 6.23 3.76 -2.66
C ILE A 46 7.16 4.29 -1.57
N GLY A 47 7.88 3.41 -0.86
CA GLY A 47 8.89 3.80 0.13
C GLY A 47 10.04 4.61 -0.50
N LEU A 48 10.52 4.21 -1.69
CA LEU A 48 11.52 4.99 -2.43
C LEU A 48 10.96 6.35 -2.86
N MET A 49 9.71 6.39 -3.32
CA MET A 49 9.05 7.66 -3.67
C MET A 49 8.83 8.56 -2.44
N GLU A 50 8.67 8.00 -1.24
CA GLU A 50 8.53 8.77 0.01
C GLU A 50 9.83 9.51 0.33
N ILE A 51 10.97 8.82 0.21
CA ILE A 51 12.30 9.41 0.38
C ILE A 51 12.48 10.57 -0.62
N TYR A 52 12.09 10.35 -1.88
CA TYR A 52 12.11 11.41 -2.89
C TYR A 52 11.17 12.58 -2.55
N ALA A 53 9.97 12.29 -2.01
CA ALA A 53 9.02 13.32 -1.59
C ALA A 53 9.57 14.19 -0.47
N VAL A 54 10.24 13.60 0.52
CA VAL A 54 10.93 14.33 1.59
C VAL A 54 12.00 15.25 1.01
N HIS A 55 12.80 14.77 0.06
CA HIS A 55 13.80 15.60 -0.62
C HIS A 55 13.15 16.80 -1.35
N LEU A 56 12.02 16.60 -2.05
CA LEU A 56 11.28 17.69 -2.68
C LEU A 56 10.83 18.75 -1.67
N VAL A 57 10.32 18.33 -0.51
CA VAL A 57 9.90 19.26 0.55
C VAL A 57 11.06 20.07 1.09
N MET A 58 12.23 19.46 1.28
CA MET A 58 13.43 20.16 1.72
C MET A 58 13.93 21.21 0.69
N THR A 59 13.63 21.02 -0.59
CA THR A 59 13.96 21.98 -1.66
C THR A 59 12.85 23.01 -1.91
N GLY A 60 11.86 23.08 -1.01
CA GLY A 60 10.79 24.08 -1.01
C GLY A 60 9.58 23.74 -1.89
N ASN A 61 9.48 22.51 -2.39
CA ASN A 61 8.41 22.07 -3.29
C ASN A 61 7.78 20.74 -2.83
N GLY A 62 6.72 20.24 -3.49
CA GLY A 62 6.32 18.84 -3.31
C GLY A 62 5.58 18.46 -2.02
N MET A 63 5.10 19.40 -1.20
CA MET A 63 4.26 19.08 -0.03
C MET A 63 3.04 18.22 -0.39
N ALA A 64 2.36 18.53 -1.51
CA ALA A 64 1.25 17.72 -2.00
C ALA A 64 1.68 16.30 -2.40
N PHE A 65 2.90 16.15 -2.94
CA PHE A 65 3.46 14.85 -3.31
C PHE A 65 3.79 14.04 -2.06
N LEU A 66 4.39 14.67 -1.04
CA LEU A 66 4.65 14.04 0.25
C LEU A 66 3.35 13.56 0.91
N ILE A 67 2.35 14.42 1.06
CA ILE A 67 1.08 14.07 1.70
C ILE A 67 0.46 12.82 1.06
N THR A 68 0.39 12.77 -0.27
CA THR A 68 -0.27 11.65 -0.94
C THR A 68 0.59 10.40 -0.98
N ASN A 69 1.92 10.54 -1.02
CA ASN A 69 2.83 9.41 -0.95
C ASN A 69 2.85 8.80 0.46
N SER A 70 2.83 9.61 1.52
CA SER A 70 2.71 9.14 2.90
C SER A 70 1.40 8.39 3.13
N LEU A 71 0.29 8.90 2.58
CA LEU A 71 -1.01 8.22 2.63
C LEU A 71 -0.97 6.87 1.89
N SER A 72 -0.38 6.85 0.69
CA SER A 72 -0.21 5.62 -0.09
C SER A 72 0.66 4.60 0.65
N LEU A 73 1.74 5.06 1.29
CA LEU A 73 2.65 4.24 2.07
C LEU A 73 1.94 3.62 3.27
N LEU A 74 1.12 4.39 3.99
CA LEU A 74 0.30 3.91 5.09
C LEU A 74 -0.68 2.83 4.63
N VAL A 75 -1.38 3.07 3.52
CA VAL A 75 -2.38 2.15 2.97
C VAL A 75 -1.74 0.83 2.50
N VAL A 76 -0.66 0.89 1.73
CA VAL A 76 0.03 -0.33 1.27
C VAL A 76 0.66 -1.09 2.45
N SER A 77 1.18 -0.39 3.46
CA SER A 77 1.69 -1.01 4.69
C SER A 77 0.59 -1.74 5.46
N LEU A 78 -0.60 -1.14 5.56
CA LEU A 78 -1.77 -1.79 6.15
C LEU A 78 -2.13 -3.06 5.37
N VAL A 79 -2.21 -3.00 4.04
CA VAL A 79 -2.53 -4.17 3.21
C VAL A 79 -1.49 -5.28 3.37
N VAL A 80 -0.19 -4.96 3.32
CA VAL A 80 0.89 -5.93 3.57
C VAL A 80 0.76 -6.54 4.96
N GLY A 81 0.50 -5.72 5.98
CA GLY A 81 0.27 -6.17 7.36
C GLY A 81 -0.89 -7.16 7.46
N LEU A 82 -2.01 -6.87 6.81
CA LEU A 82 -3.17 -7.76 6.75
C LEU A 82 -2.83 -9.08 6.02
N ILE A 83 -2.11 -9.03 4.90
CA ILE A 83 -1.67 -10.23 4.16
C ILE A 83 -0.78 -11.11 5.03
N LEU A 84 0.19 -10.52 5.73
CA LEU A 84 1.08 -11.27 6.63
C LEU A 84 0.33 -11.83 7.84
N GLY A 85 -0.61 -11.08 8.41
CA GLY A 85 -1.42 -11.50 9.56
C GLY A 85 -2.33 -12.69 9.24
N TYR A 86 -3.16 -12.56 8.21
CA TYR A 86 -4.10 -13.61 7.80
C TYR A 86 -3.42 -14.75 7.02
N GLY A 87 -2.27 -14.53 6.38
CA GLY A 87 -1.49 -15.56 5.71
C GLY A 87 -0.80 -16.54 6.67
N LYS A 88 -0.33 -16.07 7.84
CA LYS A 88 0.31 -16.92 8.86
C LYS A 88 -0.64 -17.93 9.49
N ALA A 89 -1.94 -17.63 9.55
CA ALA A 89 -2.97 -18.54 10.06
C ALA A 89 -3.15 -19.80 9.19
N ARG A 90 -2.51 -19.86 8.02
CA ARG A 90 -2.70 -20.90 7.00
C ARG A 90 -1.39 -21.57 6.60
N LYS A 91 -0.44 -21.82 7.52
CA LYS A 91 0.66 -22.73 7.21
C LYS A 91 0.07 -24.08 6.80
N PRO A 92 0.31 -24.57 5.57
CA PRO A 92 -0.17 -25.88 5.16
C PRO A 92 0.61 -26.94 5.94
N THR A 93 -0.11 -27.90 6.52
CA THR A 93 0.44 -29.18 6.92
C THR A 93 1.15 -29.76 5.70
N LYS A 94 2.40 -30.20 5.86
CA LYS A 94 3.19 -30.85 4.80
C LYS A 94 2.61 -32.23 4.49
N GLU A 95 1.43 -32.32 3.90
CA GLU A 95 0.87 -33.60 3.43
C GLU A 95 0.12 -33.32 2.14
N GLU A 96 0.80 -33.61 1.03
CA GLU A 96 0.27 -34.17 -0.23
C GLU A 96 1.37 -34.00 -1.28
N SER A 97 2.40 -34.86 -1.15
CA SER A 97 3.20 -35.30 -2.28
C SER A 97 2.50 -36.52 -2.88
N PRO A 98 2.02 -36.48 -4.14
CA PRO A 98 1.84 -37.69 -4.92
C PRO A 98 3.20 -38.27 -5.33
#